data_AF-A0A847CM72-F1
#
_entry.id   AF-A0A847CM72-F1
#
_cell.length_a   1.000
_cell.length_b   1.000
_cell.length_c   1.000
_cell.angle_alpha   90.00
_cell.angle_beta   90.00
_cell.angle_gamma   90.00
#
_symmetry.space_group_name_H-M   'P 1'
#
loop_
_entity.id
_entity.type
_entity.pdbx_description
1 polymer ?
#
loop_
_entity_poly.entity_id
_entity_poly.type
_entity_poly.pdbx_seq_one_letter_code
_entity_poly.pdbx_strand_id
1 'polypeptide(L)'
;MATKQNPSKVDEFTERLRDSVDEMKPKLRGWLHAATAPLALISFLVLLVLTDSTVARAGAAIFMFSALLLFTVSAVYHTVKWGEGVKQVLRRLDHSNIFVMIAGSYTPFSLLLLEPRQAT
;
A
#
# COMPACT_ATOMS: atom_id res chain seq x y z
N MET A 1 10.79 -15.32 -50.40
CA MET A 1 11.68 -14.24 -49.90
C MET A 1 10.84 -13.28 -49.09
N ALA A 2 10.97 -13.28 -47.76
CA ALA A 2 10.25 -12.36 -46.88
C ALA A 2 11.05 -11.06 -46.78
N THR A 3 10.49 -9.97 -47.31
CA THR A 3 11.05 -8.62 -47.19
C THR A 3 11.02 -8.23 -45.72
N LYS A 4 12.17 -8.22 -45.04
CA LYS A 4 12.29 -7.61 -43.71
C LYS A 4 11.99 -6.12 -43.87
N GLN A 5 10.78 -5.70 -43.50
CA GLN A 5 10.44 -4.28 -43.44
C GLN A 5 11.32 -3.62 -42.38
N ASN A 6 12.08 -2.62 -42.81
CA ASN A 6 12.86 -1.77 -41.94
C ASN A 6 11.85 -0.94 -41.10
N PRO A 7 11.88 -0.99 -39.75
CA PRO A 7 10.97 -0.20 -38.94
C PRO A 7 11.06 1.27 -39.37
N SER A 8 9.91 1.92 -39.54
CA SER A 8 9.91 3.32 -39.91
C SER A 8 10.52 4.14 -38.78
N LYS A 9 11.11 5.31 -39.06
CA LYS A 9 11.64 6.21 -38.01
C LYS A 9 10.59 6.56 -36.95
N VAL A 10 9.30 6.47 -37.31
CA VAL A 10 8.16 6.67 -36.42
C VAL A 10 8.04 5.52 -35.42
N ASP A 11 8.27 4.27 -35.83
CA ASP A 11 8.21 3.10 -34.95
C ASP A 11 9.34 3.15 -33.91
N GLU A 12 10.57 3.47 -34.35
CA GLU A 12 11.73 3.63 -33.47
C GLU A 12 11.52 4.78 -32.46
N PHE A 13 10.96 5.90 -32.91
CA PHE A 13 10.60 7.01 -32.03
C PHE A 13 9.50 6.63 -31.03
N THR A 14 8.47 5.89 -31.47
CA THR A 14 7.37 5.43 -30.61
C THR A 14 7.84 4.44 -29.55
N GLU A 15 8.77 3.55 -29.90
CA GLU A 15 9.38 2.58 -28.98
C GLU A 15 10.25 3.28 -27.94
N ARG A 16 11.11 4.22 -28.36
CA ARG A 16 11.91 5.05 -27.43
C ARG A 16 11.05 5.90 -26.49
N LEU A 17 9.95 6.45 -26.99
CA LEU A 17 8.99 7.19 -26.15
C LEU A 17 8.32 6.26 -25.15
N ARG A 18 7.91 5.05 -25.57
CA ARG A 18 7.31 4.06 -24.69
C ARG A 18 8.27 3.61 -23.60
N ASP A 19 9.52 3.34 -23.93
CA ASP A 19 10.56 2.97 -22.97
C ASP A 19 10.84 4.11 -21.98
N SER A 20 10.93 5.36 -22.47
CA SER A 20 11.09 6.54 -21.61
C SER A 20 9.90 6.72 -20.67
N VAL A 21 8.67 6.50 -21.15
CA VAL A 21 7.44 6.57 -20.34
C VAL A 21 7.37 5.42 -19.32
N ASP A 22 7.80 4.21 -19.68
CA ASP A 22 7.86 3.06 -18.76
C ASP A 22 8.99 3.21 -17.73
N GLU A 23 10.11 3.87 -18.05
CA GLU A 23 11.14 4.27 -17.09
C GLU A 23 10.67 5.41 -16.16
N MET A 24 9.88 6.35 -16.69
CA MET A 24 9.26 7.44 -15.93
C MET A 24 8.05 6.98 -15.09
N LYS A 25 7.53 5.76 -15.32
CA LYS A 25 6.40 5.20 -14.58
C LYS A 25 6.74 5.27 -13.09
N PRO A 26 6.08 6.15 -12.33
CA PRO A 26 6.68 6.62 -11.10
C PRO A 26 6.76 5.49 -10.08
N LYS A 27 7.98 5.08 -9.73
CA LYS A 27 8.27 4.23 -8.57
C LYS A 27 7.88 4.90 -7.24
N LEU A 28 7.35 6.12 -7.29
CA LEU A 28 6.90 6.95 -6.18
C LEU A 28 6.03 6.18 -5.20
N ARG A 29 5.05 5.38 -5.66
CA ARG A 29 4.14 4.66 -4.74
C ARG A 29 4.91 3.70 -3.83
N GLY A 30 5.83 2.91 -4.38
CA GLY A 30 6.64 1.98 -3.59
C GLY A 30 7.54 2.70 -2.59
N TRP A 31 8.24 3.74 -3.04
CA TRP A 31 9.16 4.51 -2.19
C TRP A 31 8.46 5.34 -1.11
N LEU A 32 7.32 5.96 -1.43
CA LEU A 32 6.49 6.66 -0.46
C LEU A 32 6.04 5.71 0.63
N HIS A 33 5.48 4.56 0.27
CA HIS A 33 5.05 3.57 1.27
C HIS A 33 6.22 2.99 2.07
N ALA A 34 7.38 2.77 1.43
CA ALA A 34 8.58 2.31 2.12
C ALA A 34 9.08 3.32 3.17
N ALA A 35 9.01 4.62 2.87
CA ALA A 35 9.34 5.68 3.83
C ALA A 35 8.28 5.83 4.92
N THR A 36 6.99 5.63 4.61
CA THR A 36 5.91 5.74 5.60
C THR A 36 5.83 4.54 6.53
N ALA A 37 6.21 3.33 6.10
CA ALA A 37 6.18 2.13 6.93
C ALA A 37 6.94 2.26 8.28
N PRO A 38 8.20 2.73 8.35
CA PRO A 38 8.89 2.94 9.62
C PRO A 38 8.23 4.03 10.47
N LEU A 39 7.72 5.10 9.85
CA LEU A 39 6.96 6.14 10.56
C LEU A 39 5.70 5.56 11.19
N ALA A 40 4.95 4.75 10.46
CA ALA A 40 3.76 4.06 10.96
C ALA A 40 4.09 3.13 12.13
N LEU A 41 5.21 2.38 12.06
CA LEU A 41 5.67 1.54 13.16
C LEU A 41 6.01 2.36 14.41
N ILE A 42 6.75 3.46 14.25
CA ILE A 42 7.11 4.35 15.37
C ILE A 42 5.84 4.93 15.99
N SER A 43 4.93 5.49 15.18
CA SER A 43 3.65 6.01 15.66
C SER A 43 2.82 4.95 16.38
N PHE A 44 2.86 3.70 15.90
CA PHE A 44 2.13 2.59 16.52
C PHE A 44 2.65 2.31 17.92
N LEU A 45 3.97 2.17 18.07
CA LEU A 45 4.60 1.92 19.37
C LEU A 45 4.37 3.09 20.33
N VAL A 46 4.49 4.33 19.86
CA VAL A 46 4.23 5.53 20.66
C VAL A 46 2.78 5.55 21.17
N LEU A 47 1.80 5.33 20.29
CA LEU A 47 0.38 5.33 20.68
C LEU A 47 0.04 4.20 21.66
N LEU A 48 0.64 3.01 21.49
CA LEU A 48 0.46 1.89 22.43
C LEU A 48 0.92 2.24 23.85
N VAL A 49 2.03 2.96 23.97
CA VAL A 49 2.62 3.34 25.26
C VAL A 49 1.85 4.50 25.90
N LEU A 50 1.43 5.49 25.13
CA LEU A 50 0.81 6.72 25.66
C LEU A 50 -0.68 6.59 25.96
N THR A 51 -1.36 5.55 25.46
CA THR A 51 -2.81 5.41 25.65
C THR A 51 -3.11 4.68 26.95
N ASP A 52 -3.71 5.35 27.94
CA ASP A 52 -4.03 4.76 29.24
C ASP A 52 -5.27 3.85 29.23
N SER A 53 -6.31 4.22 28.47
CA SER A 53 -7.56 3.46 28.39
C SER A 53 -7.36 2.17 27.59
N THR A 54 -7.74 1.03 28.17
CA THR A 54 -7.68 -0.28 27.50
C THR A 54 -8.49 -0.30 26.21
N VAL A 55 -9.68 0.31 26.21
CA VAL A 55 -10.57 0.37 25.03
C VAL A 55 -9.97 1.24 23.94
N ALA A 56 -9.47 2.42 24.30
CA ALA A 56 -8.81 3.31 23.35
C ALA A 56 -7.53 2.66 22.79
N ARG A 57 -6.77 1.96 23.62
CA ARG A 57 -5.54 1.25 23.21
C ARG A 57 -5.85 0.13 22.23
N ALA A 58 -6.93 -0.63 22.45
CA ALA A 58 -7.36 -1.66 21.51
C ALA A 58 -7.77 -1.07 20.15
N GLY A 59 -8.58 0.00 20.15
CA GLY A 59 -8.98 0.68 18.91
C GLY A 59 -7.80 1.29 18.15
N ALA A 60 -6.88 1.96 18.86
CA ALA A 60 -5.65 2.49 18.29
C ALA A 60 -4.76 1.37 17.74
N ALA A 61 -4.64 0.24 18.44
CA ALA A 61 -3.84 -0.89 17.97
C ALA A 61 -4.37 -1.48 16.66
N ILE A 62 -5.69 -1.64 16.53
CA ILE A 62 -6.32 -2.15 15.30
C ILE A 62 -6.08 -1.19 14.14
N PHE A 63 -6.29 0.11 14.35
CA PHE A 63 -6.02 1.14 13.34
C PHE A 63 -4.55 1.14 12.89
N MET A 64 -3.63 1.24 13.85
CA MET A 64 -2.20 1.36 13.57
C MET A 64 -1.61 0.08 12.97
N PHE A 65 -2.08 -1.09 13.38
CA PHE A 65 -1.69 -2.35 12.75
C PHE A 65 -2.17 -2.43 11.30
N SER A 66 -3.40 -2.01 11.02
CA SER A 66 -3.94 -1.97 9.66
C SER A 66 -3.14 -1.00 8.76
N ALA A 67 -2.73 0.15 9.30
CA ALA A 67 -1.86 1.10 8.60
C ALA A 67 -0.48 0.52 8.33
N LEU A 68 0.14 -0.11 9.33
CA LEU A 68 1.44 -0.76 9.18
C LEU A 68 1.41 -1.87 8.13
N LEU A 69 0.34 -2.69 8.13
CA LEU A 69 0.08 -3.71 7.13
C LEU A 69 -0.01 -3.08 5.73
N LEU A 70 -0.78 -2.00 5.56
CA LEU A 70 -0.95 -1.27 4.29
C LEU A 70 0.39 -0.80 3.72
N PHE A 71 1.16 -0.05 4.52
CA PHE A 71 2.42 0.53 4.05
C PHE A 71 3.47 -0.54 3.78
N THR A 72 3.58 -1.55 4.66
CA THR A 72 4.57 -2.62 4.51
C THR A 72 4.29 -3.50 3.29
N VAL A 73 3.06 -3.99 3.13
CA VAL A 73 2.71 -4.86 1.99
C VAL A 73 2.88 -4.12 0.66
N SER A 74 2.43 -2.87 0.58
CA SER A 74 2.59 -2.05 -0.62
C SER A 74 4.06 -1.78 -0.94
N ALA A 75 4.87 -1.43 0.08
CA ALA A 75 6.30 -1.21 -0.10
C ALA A 75 6.97 -2.46 -0.65
N VAL A 76 6.74 -3.62 -0.03
CA VAL A 76 7.30 -4.92 -0.46
C VAL A 76 6.85 -5.28 -1.88
N TYR A 77 5.58 -5.05 -2.22
CA TYR A 77 5.04 -5.35 -3.54
C TYR A 77 5.68 -4.50 -4.66
N HIS A 78 5.87 -3.19 -4.43
CA HIS A 78 6.33 -2.25 -5.46
C HIS A 78 7.85 -2.07 -5.54
N THR A 79 8.61 -2.44 -4.50
CA THR A 79 10.06 -2.17 -4.46
C THR A 79 10.93 -3.37 -4.83
N VAL A 80 10.42 -4.60 -4.69
CA VAL A 80 11.17 -5.84 -4.92
C VAL A 80 10.77 -6.49 -6.25
N LYS A 81 11.73 -7.10 -6.94
CA LYS A 81 11.49 -7.88 -8.16
C LYS A 81 11.07 -9.30 -7.80
N TRP A 82 9.78 -9.59 -7.95
CA TRP A 82 9.18 -10.90 -7.65
C TRP A 82 8.98 -11.75 -8.91
N GLY A 83 9.05 -13.08 -8.77
CA GLY A 83 8.53 -14.01 -9.77
C GLY A 83 7.00 -13.90 -9.89
N GLU A 84 6.44 -14.28 -11.04
CA GLU A 84 5.02 -14.03 -11.38
C GLU A 84 4.02 -14.55 -10.35
N GLY A 85 4.22 -15.75 -9.80
CA GLY A 85 3.32 -16.30 -8.78
C GLY A 85 3.27 -15.46 -7.50
N VAL A 86 4.43 -15.10 -6.95
CA VAL A 86 4.53 -14.26 -5.74
C VAL A 86 3.99 -12.86 -6.00
N LYS A 87 4.29 -12.29 -7.17
CA LYS A 87 3.80 -10.97 -7.58
C LYS A 87 2.28 -10.91 -7.61
N GLN A 88 1.61 -11.96 -8.09
CA GLN A 88 0.15 -12.03 -8.10
C GLN A 88 -0.46 -12.08 -6.70
N VAL A 89 0.15 -12.85 -5.78
CA VAL A 89 -0.29 -12.92 -4.38
C VAL A 89 -0.11 -11.56 -3.71
N LEU A 90 1.08 -10.95 -3.82
CA LEU A 90 1.35 -9.63 -3.24
C LEU A 90 0.43 -8.53 -3.81
N ARG A 91 0.09 -8.59 -5.10
CA ARG A 91 -0.88 -7.67 -5.71
C ARG A 91 -2.27 -7.82 -5.10
N ARG A 92 -2.71 -9.06 -4.85
CA ARG A 92 -4.01 -9.32 -4.19
C ARG A 92 -4.00 -8.82 -2.75
N LEU A 93 -2.91 -9.08 -2.02
CA LEU A 93 -2.72 -8.57 -0.67
C LEU A 93 -2.78 -7.04 -0.66
N ASP A 94 -1.94 -6.35 -1.46
CA ASP A 94 -1.92 -4.87 -1.56
C ASP A 94 -3.30 -4.27 -1.85
N HIS A 95 -4.05 -4.89 -2.78
CA HIS A 95 -5.38 -4.39 -3.12
C HIS A 95 -6.40 -4.64 -2.00
N SER A 96 -6.40 -5.84 -1.40
CA SER A 96 -7.31 -6.17 -0.30
C SER A 96 -7.04 -5.33 0.96
N ASN A 97 -5.80 -4.90 1.13
CA ASN A 97 -5.35 -4.17 2.32
C ASN A 97 -6.01 -2.79 2.47
N ILE A 98 -6.52 -2.22 1.38
CA ILE A 98 -7.30 -0.98 1.42
C ILE A 98 -8.57 -1.20 2.25
N PHE A 99 -9.26 -2.33 2.09
CA PHE A 99 -10.46 -2.64 2.87
C PHE A 99 -10.14 -2.87 4.35
N VAL A 100 -9.02 -3.52 4.64
CA VAL A 100 -8.52 -3.70 6.02
C VAL A 100 -8.23 -2.34 6.65
N MET A 101 -7.55 -1.44 5.93
CA MET A 101 -7.25 -0.09 6.40
C MET A 101 -8.52 0.73 6.66
N ILE A 102 -9.52 0.62 5.77
CA ILE A 102 -10.82 1.27 5.97
C ILE A 102 -11.46 0.75 7.25
N ALA A 103 -11.62 -0.56 7.41
CA ALA A 103 -12.22 -1.12 8.63
C ALA A 103 -11.42 -0.71 9.90
N GLY A 104 -10.09 -0.77 9.83
CA GLY A 104 -9.21 -0.37 10.92
C GLY A 104 -9.32 1.10 11.29
N SER A 105 -9.46 2.01 10.33
CA SER A 105 -9.58 3.46 10.59
C SER A 105 -10.91 3.84 11.23
N TYR A 106 -11.99 3.10 10.97
CA TYR A 106 -13.28 3.32 11.61
C TYR A 106 -13.39 2.70 13.02
N THR A 107 -12.54 1.71 13.35
CA THR A 107 -12.59 0.99 14.63
C THR A 107 -12.46 1.89 15.88
N PRO A 108 -11.45 2.77 16.01
CA PRO A 108 -11.33 3.60 17.22
C PRO A 108 -12.51 4.56 17.38
N PHE A 109 -13.05 5.12 16.29
CA PHE A 109 -14.26 5.94 16.35
C PHE A 109 -15.46 5.11 16.80
N SER A 110 -15.57 3.87 16.32
CA SER A 110 -16.66 2.97 16.69
C SER A 110 -16.66 2.61 18.17
N LEU A 111 -15.46 2.42 18.75
CA LEU A 111 -15.31 2.08 20.15
C LEU A 111 -15.44 3.27 21.11
N LEU A 112 -15.14 4.49 20.64
CA LEU A 112 -15.03 5.67 21.51
C LEU A 112 -16.16 6.68 21.35
N LEU A 113 -16.84 6.71 20.20
CA LEU A 113 -17.85 7.73 19.88
C LEU A 113 -19.27 7.19 19.73
N LEU A 114 -19.47 5.89 19.48
CA LEU A 114 -20.82 5.33 19.40
C LEU A 114 -21.35 4.97 20.79
N GLU A 115 -22.59 5.38 21.06
CA GLU A 115 -23.30 4.92 22.25
C GLU A 115 -23.67 3.44 22.09
N PRO A 116 -23.56 2.62 23.15
CA PRO A 116 -23.89 1.19 23.10
C PRO A 116 -25.30 0.88 22.56
N ARG A 117 -26.24 1.83 22.66
CA ARG A 117 -27.63 1.70 22.19
C ARG A 117 -27.79 1.83 20.67
N GLN A 118 -26.79 2.30 19.95
CA GLN A 118 -26.84 2.47 18.49
C GLN A 118 -26.14 1.33 17.73
N ALA A 119 -25.62 0.33 18.46
CA ALA A 119 -24.80 -0.76 17.93
C ALA A 119 -25.59 -2.02 17.51
N THR A 120 -26.93 -1.95 17.48
CA THR A 120 -27.85 -3.03 17.05
C THR A 120 -28.92 -2.47 16.13
#